data_AF-A0AAV1YQ25-F1
#
_entry.id   AF-A0AAV1YQ25-F1
#
_cell.length_a   1.000
_cell.length_b   1.000
_cell.length_c   1.000
_cell.angle_alpha   90.00
_cell.angle_beta   90.00
_cell.angle_gamma   90.00
#
_symmetry.space_group_name_H-M   'P 1'
#
loop_
_entity.id
_entity.type
_entity.pdbx_description
1 polymer ?
#
loop_
_entity_poly.entity_id
_entity_poly.type
_entity_poly.pdbx_seq_one_letter_code
_entity_poly.pdbx_strand_id
1 'polypeptide(L)'
;MQIVQNLEIEMMSDMYNRMTSACHVKCIPPKYNDAELAKGESVCLDRCVAKYLDVHERIGKKLTTMSAQDDEAAKKLLEQQQATAS
;
A
#
# COMPACT_ATOMS: atom_id res chain seq x y z
N MET A 1 17.61 -8.07 14.55
CA MET A 1 16.19 -7.74 14.80
C MET A 1 15.86 -6.26 14.65
N GLN A 2 16.74 -5.30 15.00
CA GLN A 2 16.48 -3.86 14.79
C GLN A 2 16.25 -3.45 13.33
N ILE A 3 16.87 -4.11 12.36
CA ILE A 3 16.73 -3.78 10.93
C ILE A 3 15.28 -3.96 10.43
N VAL A 4 14.55 -4.99 10.91
CA VAL A 4 13.17 -5.26 10.49
C VAL A 4 12.22 -4.17 11.01
N GLN A 5 12.40 -3.75 12.27
CA GLN A 5 11.59 -2.68 12.85
C GLN A 5 11.81 -1.33 12.14
N ASN A 6 13.04 -1.02 11.75
CA ASN A 6 13.32 0.18 10.97
C ASN A 6 12.64 0.14 9.60
N LEU A 7 12.65 -1.01 8.93
CA LEU A 7 11.95 -1.19 7.65
C LEU A 7 10.43 -1.04 7.81
N GLU A 8 9.84 -1.60 8.88
CA GLU A 8 8.41 -1.42 9.18
C GLU A 8 8.04 0.06 9.36
N ILE A 9 8.86 0.81 10.09
CA ILE A 9 8.64 2.25 10.31
C ILE A 9 8.77 3.04 9.00
N GLU A 10 9.80 2.76 8.19
CA GLU A 10 10.00 3.42 6.90
C GLU A 10 8.82 3.15 5.95
N MET A 11 8.36 1.90 5.87
CA MET A 11 7.21 1.54 5.06
C MET A 11 5.92 2.21 5.52
N MET A 12 5.64 2.22 6.84
CA MET A 12 4.45 2.91 7.36
C MET A 12 4.51 4.43 7.13
N SER A 13 5.70 5.02 7.18
CA SER A 13 5.90 6.44 6.91
C SER A 13 5.62 6.79 5.45
N ASP A 14 6.12 5.98 4.49
CA ASP A 14 5.80 6.15 3.08
C ASP A 14 4.29 6.00 2.81
N MET A 15 3.66 4.98 3.42
CA MET A 15 2.21 4.78 3.32
C MET A 15 1.43 6.00 3.83
N TYR A 16 1.81 6.54 4.99
CA TYR A 16 1.17 7.72 5.58
C TYR A 16 1.29 8.95 4.67
N ASN A 17 2.48 9.19 4.10
CA ASN A 17 2.72 10.33 3.21
C ASN A 17 1.89 10.23 1.92
N ARG A 18 1.84 9.03 1.30
CA ARG A 18 1.03 8.79 0.10
C ARG A 18 -0.46 8.92 0.38
N MET A 19 -0.93 8.36 1.49
CA MET A 19 -2.32 8.46 1.92
C MET A 19 -2.74 9.91 2.16
N THR A 20 -1.93 10.66 2.90
CA THR A 20 -2.19 12.07 3.22
C THR A 20 -2.27 12.91 1.94
N SER A 21 -1.30 12.74 1.03
CA SER A 21 -1.31 13.42 -0.27
C SER A 21 -2.54 13.07 -1.10
N ALA A 22 -2.88 11.77 -1.20
CA ALA A 22 -4.03 11.32 -1.96
C ALA A 22 -5.36 11.85 -1.40
N CYS A 23 -5.54 11.83 -0.08
CA CYS A 23 -6.75 12.33 0.56
C CYS A 23 -6.86 13.84 0.53
N HIS A 24 -5.74 14.55 0.65
CA HIS A 24 -5.71 16.00 0.46
C HIS A 24 -6.19 16.37 -0.95
N VAL A 25 -5.63 15.77 -2.00
CA VAL A 25 -6.02 16.03 -3.40
C VAL A 25 -7.50 15.67 -3.66
N LYS A 26 -8.02 14.62 -3.02
CA LYS A 26 -9.41 14.17 -3.23
C LYS A 26 -10.45 14.99 -2.47
N CYS A 27 -10.11 15.49 -1.30
CA CYS A 27 -11.08 16.06 -0.36
C CYS A 27 -10.94 17.55 -0.12
N ILE A 28 -9.78 18.15 -0.41
CA ILE A 28 -9.52 19.57 -0.17
C ILE A 28 -9.41 20.28 -1.53
N PRO A 29 -10.37 21.19 -1.85
CA PRO A 29 -10.31 21.96 -3.09
C PRO A 29 -9.05 22.85 -3.13
N PRO A 30 -8.47 23.09 -4.31
CA PRO A 30 -7.28 23.94 -4.44
C PRO A 30 -7.55 25.41 -4.11
N LYS A 31 -8.82 25.83 -4.11
CA LYS A 31 -9.25 27.16 -3.70
C LYS A 31 -9.71 27.13 -2.25
N TYR A 32 -8.86 27.62 -1.37
CA TYR A 32 -9.15 27.80 0.06
C TYR A 32 -9.96 29.08 0.26
N ASN A 33 -11.17 28.94 0.80
CA ASN A 33 -12.00 30.09 1.19
C ASN A 33 -11.89 30.38 2.69
N ASP A 34 -11.61 29.35 3.50
CA ASP A 34 -11.46 29.40 4.95
C ASP A 34 -10.28 28.53 5.39
N ALA A 35 -9.75 28.77 6.60
CA ALA A 35 -8.65 27.98 7.18
C ALA A 35 -9.12 26.73 7.93
N GLU A 36 -10.41 26.66 8.27
CA GLU A 36 -11.01 25.53 8.95
C GLU A 36 -11.59 24.53 7.95
N LEU A 37 -11.57 23.25 8.31
CA LEU A 37 -12.21 22.22 7.51
C LEU A 37 -13.73 22.36 7.58
N ALA A 38 -14.36 22.46 6.43
CA ALA A 38 -15.81 22.37 6.35
C ALA A 38 -16.26 20.96 6.74
N LYS A 39 -17.48 20.82 7.28
CA LYS A 39 -18.06 19.51 7.63
C LYS A 39 -17.98 18.49 6.48
N GLY A 40 -18.13 18.94 5.24
CA GLY A 40 -17.99 18.10 4.04
C GLY A 40 -16.57 17.57 3.84
N GLU A 41 -15.56 18.41 4.07
CA GLU A 41 -14.15 18.06 3.96
C GLU A 41 -13.74 17.08 5.04
N SER A 42 -14.15 17.31 6.30
CA SER A 42 -13.88 16.39 7.43
C SER A 42 -14.45 14.98 7.15
N VAL A 43 -15.72 14.91 6.76
CA VAL A 43 -16.36 13.62 6.44
C VAL A 43 -15.76 12.97 5.19
N CYS A 44 -15.31 13.76 4.21
CA CYS A 44 -14.59 13.24 3.05
C CYS A 44 -13.25 12.62 3.47
N LEU A 45 -12.47 13.29 4.31
CA LEU A 45 -11.19 12.80 4.81
C LEU A 45 -11.35 11.46 5.55
N ASP A 46 -12.32 11.35 6.46
CA ASP A 46 -12.63 10.10 7.17
C ASP A 46 -12.91 8.95 6.19
N ARG A 47 -13.77 9.20 5.20
CA ARG A 47 -14.11 8.22 4.15
C ARG A 47 -12.93 7.89 3.26
N CYS A 48 -12.08 8.87 2.95
CA CYS A 48 -10.91 8.68 2.11
C CYS A 48 -9.89 7.78 2.79
N VAL A 49 -9.55 8.06 4.05
CA VAL A 49 -8.62 7.24 4.84
C VAL A 49 -9.13 5.82 4.97
N ALA A 50 -10.41 5.63 5.32
CA ALA A 50 -11.01 4.30 5.42
C ALA A 50 -10.92 3.52 4.10
N LYS A 51 -11.23 4.16 2.97
CA LYS A 51 -11.12 3.53 1.64
C LYS A 51 -9.67 3.26 1.25
N TYR A 52 -8.74 4.16 1.56
CA TYR A 52 -7.33 4.00 1.24
C TYR A 52 -6.77 2.76 1.92
N LEU A 53 -7.05 2.59 3.22
CA LEU A 53 -6.59 1.43 3.99
C LEU A 53 -7.23 0.12 3.51
N ASP A 54 -8.53 0.11 3.20
CA ASP A 54 -9.21 -1.07 2.62
C ASP A 54 -8.58 -1.48 1.27
N VAL A 55 -8.34 -0.51 0.39
CA VAL A 55 -7.66 -0.77 -0.89
C VAL A 55 -6.22 -1.24 -0.68
N HIS A 56 -5.48 -0.60 0.23
CA HIS A 56 -4.10 -0.98 0.55
C HIS A 56 -4.02 -2.43 1.07
N GLU A 57 -4.93 -2.84 1.95
CA GLU A 57 -5.01 -4.21 2.45
C GLU A 57 -5.30 -5.22 1.33
N ARG A 58 -6.27 -4.93 0.46
CA ARG A 58 -6.61 -5.81 -0.67
C ARG A 58 -5.45 -5.98 -1.65
N ILE A 59 -4.75 -4.89 -1.95
CA ILE A 59 -3.54 -4.93 -2.79
C ILE A 59 -2.46 -5.77 -2.11
N GLY A 60 -2.23 -5.58 -0.81
CA GLY A 60 -1.28 -6.37 -0.03
C GLY A 60 -1.56 -7.87 -0.10
N LYS A 61 -2.81 -8.29 0.15
CA LYS A 61 -3.23 -9.71 0.05
C LYS A 61 -3.02 -10.28 -1.35
N LYS A 62 -3.33 -9.50 -2.39
CA LYS A 62 -3.14 -9.93 -3.78
C LYS A 62 -1.66 -10.08 -4.11
N LEU A 63 -0.82 -9.15 -3.68
CA LEU A 63 0.62 -9.20 -3.89
C LEU A 63 1.24 -10.42 -3.21
N THR A 64 0.92 -10.69 -1.94
CA THR A 64 1.39 -11.89 -1.23
C THR A 64 1.00 -13.18 -1.95
N THR A 65 -0.24 -13.24 -2.46
CA THR A 65 -0.72 -14.40 -3.22
C THR A 65 0.10 -14.59 -4.50
N MET A 66 0.39 -13.51 -5.22
CA MET A 66 1.18 -13.54 -6.45
C MET A 66 2.64 -13.94 -6.18
N SER A 67 3.28 -13.37 -5.15
CA SER A 67 4.65 -13.72 -4.78
C SER A 67 4.81 -15.20 -4.44
N ALA A 68 3.84 -15.80 -3.73
CA ALA A 68 3.87 -17.24 -3.44
C ALA A 68 3.77 -18.10 -4.72
N GLN A 69 2.98 -17.66 -5.70
CA GLN A 69 2.87 -18.35 -7.01
C GLN A 69 4.17 -18.24 -7.81
N ASP A 70 4.79 -17.05 -7.81
CA ASP A 70 6.06 -16.80 -8.50
C ASP A 70 7.20 -17.63 -7.88
N ASP A 71 7.26 -17.73 -6.55
CA ASP A 71 8.24 -18.56 -5.82
C ASP A 71 8.08 -20.05 -6.15
N GLU A 72 6.84 -20.54 -6.24
CA GLU A 72 6.55 -21.93 -6.63
C GLU A 72 6.94 -22.20 -8.08
N ALA A 73 6.64 -21.26 -9.00
CA ALA A 73 7.04 -21.38 -10.40
C ALA A 73 8.56 -21.37 -10.54
N ALA A 74 9.27 -20.49 -9.83
CA ALA A 74 10.72 -20.42 -9.84
C ALA A 74 11.37 -21.71 -9.33
N LYS A 75 10.85 -22.31 -8.25
CA LYS A 75 11.32 -23.61 -7.74
C LYS A 75 11.14 -24.72 -8.77
N LYS A 76 9.98 -24.81 -9.40
CA LYS A 76 9.71 -25.82 -10.45
C LYS A 76 10.64 -25.67 -11.66
N LEU A 77 10.93 -24.44 -12.05
CA LEU A 77 11.88 -24.16 -13.14
C LEU A 77 13.31 -24.59 -12.77
N LEU A 78 13.75 -24.32 -11.53
CA LEU A 78 15.05 -24.76 -11.02
C LEU A 78 15.16 -26.29 -10.96
N GLU A 79 14.12 -26.97 -10.48
CA GLU A 79 14.05 -28.43 -10.42
C GLU A 79 14.09 -29.06 -11.82
N GLN A 80 13.38 -28.48 -12.81
CA GLN A 80 13.42 -28.93 -14.20
C GLN A 80 14.82 -28.75 -14.83
N GLN A 81 15.49 -27.63 -14.58
CA GLN A 81 16.86 -27.40 -15.08
C GLN A 81 17.85 -28.42 -14.53
N GLN A 82 17.74 -28.78 -13.25
CA GLN A 82 18.56 -29.82 -12.64
C GLN A 82 18.29 -31.21 -13.23
N ALA A 83 17.02 -31.53 -13.53
CA ALA A 83 16.64 -32.80 -14.15
C ALA A 83 17.11 -32.95 -15.61
N THR A 84 17.23 -31.85 -16.37
CA THR A 84 17.72 -31.88 -17.76
C THR A 84 19.24 -31.83 -17.90
N ALA A 85 19.98 -31.55 -16.83
CA ALA A 85 21.45 -31.51 -16.81
C ALA A 85 22.10 -32.87 -16.44
N SER A 86 21.28 -33.91 -16.26
CA SER A 86 21.69 -35.31 -16.01
C SER A 86 21.33 -36.19 -17.21
#